data_AF-A0A955H9V3-F1
#
_entry.id   AF-A0A955H9V3-F1
#
_cell.length_a   1.000
_cell.length_b   1.000
_cell.length_c   1.000
_cell.angle_alpha   90.00
_cell.angle_beta   90.00
_cell.angle_gamma   90.00
#
_symmetry.space_group_name_H-M   'P 1'
#
loop_
_entity.id
_entity.type
_entity.pdbx_description
1 polymer ?
#
loop_
_entity_poly.entity_id
_entity_poly.type
_entity_poly.pdbx_seq_one_letter_code
_entity_poly.pdbx_strand_id
1 'polypeptide(L)'
;MRKEDKLSIGITFVVGFFVGGYLYLTNFAGFASQIATPDIEAVSEFVIVSDVYGGCREVCPSFQVQNDGSYRYLFTPGYGEDQVLRQGVLPRELERELRAVLTPAALMRQAAPIEPLICNSYTDGIDVIYEITLDGEEYTLDSCGTDVQAESRLWLTLGKIWTHFESGGNNSQ
;
A
#
# COMPACT_ATOMS: atom_id res chain seq x y z
N MET A 1 -4.08 5.64 63.13
CA MET A 1 -3.88 4.27 62.60
C MET A 1 -2.95 3.52 63.52
N ARG A 2 -3.40 2.36 64.02
CA ARG A 2 -2.54 1.46 64.81
C ARG A 2 -1.45 0.89 63.91
N LYS A 3 -0.33 0.44 64.50
CA LYS A 3 0.78 -0.18 63.75
C LYS A 3 0.30 -1.39 62.92
N GLU A 4 -0.71 -2.07 63.42
CA GLU A 4 -1.39 -3.21 62.79
C GLU A 4 -2.12 -2.81 61.49
N ASP A 5 -2.79 -1.65 61.46
CA ASP A 5 -3.48 -1.16 60.25
C ASP A 5 -2.49 -0.81 59.13
N LYS A 6 -1.35 -0.22 59.50
CA LYS A 6 -0.29 0.14 58.54
C LYS A 6 0.39 -1.10 57.96
N LEU A 7 0.53 -2.16 58.75
CA LEU A 7 1.07 -3.44 58.31
C LEU A 7 0.13 -4.12 57.30
N SER A 8 -1.17 -4.14 57.59
CA SER A 8 -2.18 -4.73 56.70
C SER A 8 -2.24 -4.04 55.34
N ILE A 9 -2.20 -2.71 55.31
CA ILE A 9 -2.19 -1.92 54.07
C ILE A 9 -0.88 -2.13 53.28
N GLY A 10 0.25 -2.25 53.97
CA GLY A 10 1.53 -2.55 53.31
C GLY A 10 1.53 -3.91 52.63
N ILE A 11 0.98 -4.93 53.30
CA ILE A 11 0.93 -6.30 52.75
C ILE A 11 -0.01 -6.37 51.53
N THR A 12 -1.20 -5.76 51.60
CA THR A 12 -2.14 -5.77 50.47
C THR A 12 -1.58 -5.03 49.25
N PHE A 13 -0.84 -3.93 49.46
CA PHE A 13 -0.16 -3.22 48.37
C PHE A 13 0.92 -4.08 47.70
N VAL A 14 1.76 -4.74 48.49
CA VAL A 14 2.85 -5.59 47.97
C VAL A 14 2.27 -6.78 47.21
N VAL A 15 1.26 -7.46 47.75
CA VAL A 15 0.60 -8.57 47.06
C VAL A 15 -0.05 -8.10 45.75
N GLY A 16 -0.74 -6.95 45.76
CA GLY A 16 -1.31 -6.35 44.56
C GLY A 16 -0.25 -6.03 43.49
N PHE A 17 0.90 -5.48 43.90
CA PHE A 17 2.01 -5.18 43.00
C PHE A 17 2.60 -6.43 42.34
N PHE A 18 2.83 -7.50 43.12
CA PHE A 18 3.36 -8.76 42.58
C PHE A 18 2.35 -9.48 41.70
N VAL A 19 1.07 -9.51 42.07
CA VAL A 19 0.01 -10.11 41.24
C VAL A 19 -0.16 -9.32 39.94
N GLY A 20 -0.18 -7.99 40.00
CA GLY A 20 -0.25 -7.12 38.82
C GLY A 20 0.95 -7.28 37.90
N GLY A 21 2.16 -7.30 38.46
CA GLY A 21 3.41 -7.50 37.71
C GLY A 21 3.47 -8.89 37.06
N TYR A 22 3.04 -9.93 37.77
CA TYR A 22 2.96 -11.28 37.22
C TYR A 22 1.97 -11.36 36.05
N LEU A 23 0.77 -10.78 36.18
CA LEU A 23 -0.20 -10.72 35.09
C LEU A 23 0.31 -9.90 33.90
N TYR A 24 1.04 -8.81 34.13
CA TYR A 24 1.65 -8.00 33.08
C TYR A 24 2.72 -8.77 32.30
N LEU A 25 3.64 -9.46 33.00
CA LEU A 25 4.70 -10.23 32.35
C LEU A 25 4.17 -11.46 31.61
N THR A 26 3.16 -12.14 32.17
CA THR A 26 2.63 -13.38 31.58
C THR A 26 1.61 -13.14 30.46
N ASN A 27 0.79 -12.09 30.53
CA ASN A 27 -0.24 -11.81 29.53
C ASN A 27 0.09 -10.65 28.59
N PHE A 28 0.84 -9.63 29.03
CA PHE A 28 1.06 -8.41 28.21
C PHE A 28 2.43 -8.38 27.56
N ALA A 29 3.50 -8.80 28.25
CA ALA A 29 4.85 -8.78 27.68
C ALA A 29 5.03 -9.77 26.51
N GLY A 30 4.38 -10.94 26.58
CA GLY A 30 4.33 -11.89 25.47
C GLY A 30 3.64 -11.31 24.23
N PHE A 31 2.52 -10.61 24.42
CA PHE A 31 1.81 -9.92 23.34
C PHE A 31 2.61 -8.72 22.79
N ALA A 32 3.28 -7.94 23.64
CA ALA A 32 4.12 -6.83 23.20
C ALA A 32 5.34 -7.29 22.37
N SER A 33 5.85 -8.50 22.61
CA SER A 33 6.92 -9.09 21.79
C SER A 33 6.44 -9.72 20.47
N GLN A 34 5.16 -10.08 20.38
CA GLN A 34 4.52 -10.61 19.17
C GLN A 34 3.90 -9.50 18.31
N ILE A 35 3.55 -8.37 18.93
CA ILE A 35 3.43 -7.09 18.23
C ILE A 35 4.85 -6.51 18.15
N ALA A 36 5.74 -7.23 17.47
CA ALA A 36 6.65 -6.52 16.59
C ALA A 36 5.72 -5.78 15.63
N THR A 37 5.35 -4.54 15.99
CA THR A 37 4.92 -3.58 14.97
C THR A 37 5.95 -3.73 13.87
N PRO A 38 5.58 -4.15 12.64
CA PRO A 38 6.52 -4.09 11.54
C PRO A 38 7.06 -2.67 11.58
N ASP A 39 8.38 -2.54 11.69
CA ASP A 39 9.12 -1.30 11.83
C ASP A 39 8.29 -0.10 11.32
N ILE A 40 7.71 0.68 12.24
CA ILE A 40 6.99 1.93 11.92
C ILE A 40 8.02 3.03 11.58
N GLU A 41 9.21 2.63 11.10
CA GLU A 41 10.30 3.48 10.63
C GLU A 41 10.93 2.96 9.33
N ALA A 42 10.34 1.98 8.65
CA ALA A 42 10.42 1.97 7.20
C ALA A 42 9.28 2.88 6.70
N VAL A 43 9.42 4.20 6.91
CA VAL A 43 8.72 5.17 6.06
C VAL A 43 9.15 4.78 4.67
N SER A 44 8.28 4.07 3.95
CA SER A 44 8.59 3.66 2.60
C SER A 44 8.68 4.94 1.79
N GLU A 45 9.90 5.43 1.59
CA GLU A 45 10.20 6.64 0.81
C GLU A 45 9.58 6.57 -0.57
N PHE A 46 9.28 5.35 -1.05
CA PHE A 46 8.65 5.12 -2.32
C PHE A 46 7.76 3.88 -2.32
N VAL A 47 6.47 4.06 -2.62
CA VAL A 47 5.51 2.98 -2.94
C VAL A 47 4.57 3.47 -4.02
N ILE A 48 4.24 2.60 -4.97
CA ILE A 48 3.12 2.80 -5.89
C ILE A 48 2.16 1.65 -5.69
N VAL A 49 0.90 1.97 -5.43
CA VAL A 49 -0.23 1.05 -5.56
C VAL A 49 -1.06 1.52 -6.74
N SER A 50 -1.54 0.59 -7.57
CA SER A 50 -2.45 0.93 -8.64
C SER A 50 -3.57 -0.08 -8.75
N ASP A 51 -4.77 0.43 -8.90
CA ASP A 51 -5.99 -0.35 -9.06
C ASP A 51 -6.69 0.06 -10.34
N VAL A 52 -7.20 -0.95 -11.04
CA VAL A 52 -8.13 -0.75 -12.14
C VAL A 52 -9.54 -0.70 -11.55
N TYR A 53 -10.44 0.11 -12.12
CA TYR A 53 -11.85 0.14 -11.71
C TYR A 53 -12.79 0.41 -12.90
N GLY A 54 -14.10 0.23 -12.68
CA GLY A 54 -15.13 0.34 -13.73
C GLY A 54 -15.55 -1.02 -14.25
N GLY A 55 -15.48 -1.22 -15.58
CA GLY A 55 -15.98 -2.39 -16.31
C GLY A 55 -15.28 -3.73 -16.05
N CYS A 56 -14.56 -3.88 -14.94
CA CYS A 56 -14.07 -5.19 -14.51
C CYS A 56 -15.25 -6.05 -14.05
N ARG A 57 -15.21 -7.35 -14.33
CA ARG A 57 -16.35 -8.24 -14.05
C ARG A 57 -16.45 -8.66 -12.58
N GLU A 58 -15.37 -9.22 -12.03
CA GLU A 58 -15.37 -9.81 -10.67
C GLU A 58 -14.31 -9.17 -9.78
N VAL A 59 -13.04 -9.25 -10.19
CA VAL A 59 -11.94 -8.58 -9.51
C VAL A 59 -11.09 -7.85 -10.53
N CYS A 60 -10.90 -6.56 -10.31
CA CYS A 60 -10.02 -5.75 -11.15
C CYS A 60 -8.57 -6.11 -10.88
N PRO A 61 -7.70 -6.11 -11.91
CA PRO A 61 -6.26 -6.22 -11.70
C PRO A 61 -5.75 -5.06 -10.84
N SER A 62 -4.76 -5.35 -10.01
CA SER A 62 -4.06 -4.36 -9.21
C SER A 62 -2.59 -4.70 -9.07
N PHE A 63 -1.76 -3.69 -8.82
CA PHE A 63 -0.36 -3.92 -8.52
C PHE A 63 0.17 -3.03 -7.39
N GLN A 64 1.28 -3.47 -6.83
CA GLN A 64 2.12 -2.69 -5.93
C GLN A 64 3.57 -2.75 -6.39
N VAL A 65 4.27 -1.62 -6.38
CA VAL A 65 5.72 -1.50 -6.60
C VAL A 65 6.36 -0.84 -5.38
N GLN A 66 7.45 -1.40 -4.86
CA GLN A 66 8.18 -0.93 -3.69
C GLN A 66 9.47 -0.16 -4.07
N ASN A 67 10.14 0.44 -3.08
CA ASN A 67 11.39 1.18 -3.26
C ASN A 67 12.56 0.39 -3.82
N ASP A 68 12.58 -0.94 -3.73
CA ASP A 68 13.62 -1.76 -4.38
C ASP A 68 13.25 -2.19 -5.81
N GLY A 69 12.12 -1.68 -6.35
CA GLY A 69 11.58 -2.09 -7.63
C GLY A 69 10.92 -3.47 -7.61
N SER A 70 10.82 -4.12 -6.44
CA SER A 70 10.03 -5.33 -6.30
C SER A 70 8.54 -5.01 -6.48
N TYR A 71 7.81 -5.95 -7.07
CA TYR A 71 6.39 -5.77 -7.34
C TYR A 71 5.55 -6.99 -6.97
N ARG A 72 4.27 -6.71 -6.75
CA ARG A 72 3.19 -7.67 -6.61
C ARG A 72 2.10 -7.29 -7.59
N TYR A 73 1.68 -8.21 -8.45
CA TYR A 73 0.64 -8.00 -9.45
C TYR A 73 -0.45 -9.06 -9.24
N LEU A 74 -1.66 -8.61 -8.99
CA LEU A 74 -2.82 -9.43 -8.71
C LEU A 74 -3.79 -9.32 -9.89
N PHE A 75 -4.14 -10.44 -10.52
CA PHE A 75 -5.02 -10.44 -11.69
C PHE A 75 -5.76 -11.76 -11.84
N THR A 76 -6.84 -11.75 -12.62
CA THR A 76 -7.58 -12.97 -12.99
C THR A 76 -7.36 -13.21 -14.50
N PRO A 77 -6.73 -14.32 -14.92
CA PRO A 77 -6.36 -14.51 -16.33
C PRO A 77 -7.54 -14.73 -17.27
N GLY A 78 -8.62 -15.35 -16.77
CA GLY A 78 -9.80 -15.72 -17.56
C GLY A 78 -11.09 -15.75 -16.76
N TYR A 79 -12.23 -15.79 -17.45
CA TYR A 79 -13.53 -15.87 -16.80
C TYR A 79 -13.70 -17.21 -16.07
N GLY A 80 -14.05 -17.13 -14.78
CA GLY A 80 -14.19 -18.31 -13.92
C GLY A 80 -12.87 -18.95 -13.49
N GLU A 81 -11.74 -18.29 -13.75
CA GLU A 81 -10.43 -18.70 -13.24
C GLU A 81 -10.14 -18.05 -11.89
N ASP A 82 -9.26 -18.70 -11.12
CA ASP A 82 -8.81 -18.17 -9.85
C ASP A 82 -7.89 -16.96 -10.03
N GLN A 83 -7.90 -16.08 -9.04
CA GLN A 83 -7.00 -14.94 -8.99
C GLN A 83 -5.54 -15.41 -8.78
N VAL A 84 -4.63 -14.84 -9.56
CA VAL A 84 -3.21 -15.14 -9.56
C VAL A 84 -2.43 -13.96 -9.00
N LEU A 85 -1.53 -14.24 -8.06
CA LEU A 85 -0.53 -13.30 -7.57
C LEU A 85 0.81 -13.58 -8.26
N ARG A 86 1.28 -12.63 -9.06
CA ARG A 86 2.63 -12.61 -9.64
C ARG A 86 3.52 -11.69 -8.85
N GLN A 87 4.78 -12.08 -8.66
CA GLN A 87 5.78 -11.28 -7.97
C GLN A 87 7.06 -11.26 -8.78
N GLY A 88 7.84 -10.19 -8.65
CA GLY A 88 9.12 -10.06 -9.35
C GLY A 88 9.78 -8.73 -9.06
N VAL A 89 10.71 -8.34 -9.94
CA VAL A 89 11.40 -7.05 -9.90
C VAL A 89 11.23 -6.40 -11.26
N LEU A 90 10.97 -5.10 -11.28
CA LEU A 90 10.85 -4.34 -12.53
C LEU A 90 12.17 -4.40 -13.32
N PRO A 91 12.12 -4.41 -14.67
CA PRO A 91 13.31 -4.24 -15.48
C PRO A 91 14.04 -2.95 -15.09
N ARG A 92 15.36 -3.01 -14.94
CA ARG A 92 16.19 -1.88 -14.50
C ARG A 92 15.98 -0.61 -15.33
N GLU A 93 15.70 -0.76 -16.62
CA GLU A 93 15.41 0.37 -17.51
C GLU A 93 14.09 1.07 -17.13
N LEU A 94 13.03 0.29 -16.88
CA LEU A 94 11.72 0.79 -16.46
C LEU A 94 11.79 1.41 -15.06
N GLU A 95 12.50 0.78 -14.13
CA GLU A 95 12.71 1.33 -12.79
C GLU A 95 13.45 2.69 -12.83
N ARG A 96 14.51 2.79 -13.64
CA ARG A 96 15.25 4.05 -13.82
C ARG A 96 14.37 5.13 -14.45
N GLU A 97 13.58 4.78 -15.46
CA GLU A 97 12.64 5.72 -16.09
C GLU A 97 11.60 6.22 -15.09
N LEU A 98 11.01 5.29 -14.32
CA LEU A 98 10.04 5.56 -13.26
C LEU A 98 10.58 6.59 -12.25
N ARG A 99 11.78 6.34 -11.69
CA ARG A 99 12.44 7.28 -10.76
C ARG A 99 12.74 8.65 -11.38
N ALA A 100 13.01 8.71 -12.68
CA ALA A 100 13.32 9.96 -13.34
C ALA A 100 12.07 10.84 -13.57
N VAL A 101 10.88 10.25 -13.67
CA VAL A 101 9.63 10.99 -13.95
C VAL A 101 8.81 11.28 -12.70
N LEU A 102 8.96 10.48 -11.65
CA LEU A 102 8.29 10.67 -10.36
C LEU A 102 8.98 11.75 -9.56
N THR A 103 8.51 12.97 -9.74
CA THR A 103 8.95 14.12 -8.96
C THR A 103 7.73 14.70 -8.24
N PRO A 104 7.91 15.28 -7.04
CA PRO A 104 6.83 15.95 -6.32
C PRO A 104 6.09 16.96 -7.20
N ALA A 105 6.83 17.76 -7.97
CA ALA A 105 6.25 18.75 -8.88
C ALA A 105 5.39 18.16 -10.00
N ALA A 106 5.75 16.98 -10.53
CA ALA A 106 4.96 16.29 -11.55
C ALA A 106 3.71 15.63 -10.96
N LEU A 107 3.85 15.04 -9.77
CA LEU A 107 2.75 14.40 -9.04
C LEU A 107 1.72 15.44 -8.57
N MET A 108 2.15 16.50 -7.88
CA MET A 108 1.28 17.60 -7.44
C MET A 108 0.46 18.21 -8.57
N ARG A 109 1.07 18.34 -9.76
CA ARG A 109 0.38 18.92 -10.91
C ARG A 109 -0.77 18.03 -11.39
N GLN A 110 -0.54 16.72 -11.47
CA GLN A 110 -1.51 15.78 -12.03
C GLN A 110 -2.48 15.24 -10.98
N ALA A 111 -2.15 15.33 -9.69
CA ALA A 111 -3.03 14.95 -8.58
C ALA A 111 -4.11 16.01 -8.26
N ALA A 112 -4.13 17.12 -9.00
CA ALA A 112 -5.16 18.13 -8.84
C ALA A 112 -6.54 17.54 -9.18
N PRO A 113 -7.53 17.62 -8.27
CA PRO A 113 -8.85 17.05 -8.52
C PRO A 113 -9.57 17.82 -9.63
N ILE A 114 -10.31 17.09 -10.46
CA ILE A 114 -11.20 17.65 -11.48
C ILE A 114 -12.62 17.11 -11.28
N GLU A 115 -13.61 17.81 -11.83
CA GLU A 115 -14.97 17.31 -11.91
C GLU A 115 -15.20 16.76 -13.33
N PRO A 116 -15.09 15.44 -13.54
CA PRO A 116 -15.19 14.87 -14.88
C PRO A 116 -16.63 14.89 -15.38
N LEU A 117 -16.80 15.27 -16.65
CA LEU A 117 -18.11 15.22 -17.30
C LEU A 117 -18.53 13.78 -17.65
N ILE A 118 -17.57 12.94 -18.07
CA ILE A 118 -17.75 11.55 -18.47
C ILE A 118 -16.48 10.77 -18.10
N CYS A 119 -16.62 9.64 -17.40
CA CYS A 119 -15.57 8.66 -17.17
C CYS A 119 -15.76 7.43 -18.06
N ASN A 120 -14.68 6.70 -18.37
CA ASN A 120 -14.81 5.43 -19.09
C ASN A 120 -15.62 4.42 -18.28
N SER A 121 -15.38 4.38 -16.97
CA SER A 121 -16.10 3.56 -15.99
C SER A 121 -17.60 3.80 -15.93
N TYR A 122 -18.12 4.93 -16.44
CA TYR A 122 -19.57 5.19 -16.49
C TYR A 122 -20.28 4.40 -17.61
N THR A 123 -19.56 3.89 -18.60
CA THR A 123 -20.11 3.14 -19.75
C THR A 123 -19.40 1.81 -19.95
N ASP A 124 -19.19 1.06 -18.86
CA ASP A 124 -18.49 -0.24 -18.83
C ASP A 124 -17.02 -0.20 -19.31
N GLY A 125 -16.44 0.99 -19.46
CA GLY A 125 -15.03 1.18 -19.72
C GLY A 125 -14.19 1.02 -18.46
N ILE A 126 -12.89 1.13 -18.62
CA ILE A 126 -11.91 0.95 -17.55
C ILE A 126 -11.26 2.29 -17.24
N ASP A 127 -11.14 2.59 -15.96
CA ASP A 127 -10.33 3.67 -15.42
C ASP A 127 -9.28 3.10 -14.45
N VAL A 128 -8.25 3.89 -14.15
CA VAL A 128 -7.10 3.47 -13.34
C VAL A 128 -6.79 4.54 -12.32
N ILE A 129 -6.55 4.11 -11.08
CA ILE A 129 -6.07 4.94 -10.00
C ILE A 129 -4.66 4.49 -9.60
N TYR A 130 -3.82 5.46 -9.25
CA TYR A 130 -2.50 5.26 -8.66
C TYR A 130 -2.45 6.00 -7.33
N GLU A 131 -2.10 5.28 -6.27
CA GLU A 131 -1.74 5.83 -4.97
C GLU A 131 -0.21 5.76 -4.85
N ILE A 132 0.43 6.92 -4.83
CA ILE A 132 1.89 7.06 -4.91
C ILE A 132 2.37 7.72 -3.63
N THR A 133 3.16 7.01 -2.84
CA THR A 133 3.92 7.57 -1.73
C THR A 133 5.32 7.92 -2.23
N LEU A 134 5.74 9.18 -2.09
CA LEU A 134 7.07 9.67 -2.42
C LEU A 134 7.58 10.58 -1.31
N ASP A 135 8.74 10.26 -0.73
CA ASP A 135 9.38 10.98 0.38
C ASP A 135 8.43 11.19 1.59
N GLY A 136 7.52 10.24 1.81
CA GLY A 136 6.51 10.29 2.89
C GLY A 136 5.26 11.12 2.57
N GLU A 137 5.17 11.70 1.38
CA GLU A 137 3.95 12.37 0.90
C GLU A 137 3.14 11.44 -0.01
N GLU A 138 1.82 11.47 0.12
CA GLU A 138 0.89 10.67 -0.67
C GLU A 138 0.25 11.50 -1.79
N TYR A 139 0.19 10.90 -2.98
CA TYR A 139 -0.37 11.49 -4.19
C TYR A 139 -1.34 10.50 -4.83
N THR A 140 -2.52 10.97 -5.18
CA THR A 140 -3.50 10.18 -5.93
C THR A 140 -3.55 10.68 -7.37
N LEU A 141 -3.31 9.80 -8.32
CA LEU A 141 -3.55 10.05 -9.74
C LEU A 141 -4.67 9.14 -10.21
N ASP A 142 -5.81 9.71 -10.56
CA ASP A 142 -6.98 9.01 -11.08
C ASP A 142 -7.22 9.44 -12.53
N SER A 143 -7.29 8.47 -13.45
CA SER A 143 -7.53 8.72 -14.87
C SER A 143 -8.83 9.46 -15.16
N CYS A 144 -9.81 9.42 -14.24
CA CYS A 144 -11.02 10.22 -14.35
C CYS A 144 -11.12 11.37 -13.34
N GLY A 145 -10.71 11.14 -12.09
CA GLY A 145 -10.90 12.10 -10.99
C GLY A 145 -9.85 13.20 -10.87
N THR A 146 -8.74 13.13 -11.63
CA THR A 146 -7.64 14.10 -11.50
C THR A 146 -7.17 14.66 -12.85
N ASP A 147 -6.44 15.78 -12.84
CA ASP A 147 -5.91 16.49 -14.02
C ASP A 147 -4.71 15.76 -14.65
N VAL A 148 -4.89 14.47 -14.93
CA VAL A 148 -3.90 13.62 -15.56
C VAL A 148 -3.68 14.06 -17.00
N GLN A 149 -2.41 14.25 -17.33
CA GLN A 149 -1.98 14.57 -18.68
C GLN A 149 -1.57 13.28 -19.37
N ALA A 150 -2.44 12.76 -20.26
CA ALA A 150 -2.26 11.47 -20.93
C ALA A 150 -0.92 11.34 -21.68
N GLU A 151 -0.44 12.44 -22.27
CA GLU A 151 0.83 12.51 -23.01
C GLU A 151 2.04 12.84 -22.12
N SER A 152 1.84 12.98 -20.82
CA SER A 152 2.94 13.26 -19.90
C SER A 152 3.86 12.05 -19.75
N ARG A 153 5.16 12.31 -19.61
CA ARG A 153 6.14 11.24 -19.36
C ARG A 153 5.80 10.42 -18.11
N LEU A 154 5.24 11.05 -17.08
CA LEU A 154 4.81 10.37 -15.86
C LEU A 154 3.71 9.34 -16.18
N TRP A 155 2.62 9.78 -16.82
CA TRP A 155 1.50 8.90 -17.14
C TRP A 155 1.89 7.77 -18.08
N LEU A 156 2.65 8.09 -19.13
CA LEU A 156 3.16 7.09 -20.07
C LEU A 156 4.08 6.05 -19.38
N THR A 157 4.90 6.47 -18.41
CA THR A 157 5.76 5.55 -17.67
C THR A 157 4.99 4.65 -16.72
N LEU A 158 3.97 5.18 -16.05
CA LEU A 158 3.05 4.38 -15.24
C LEU A 158 2.30 3.34 -16.12
N GLY A 159 1.86 3.75 -17.32
CA GLY A 159 1.27 2.84 -18.30
C GLY A 159 2.20 1.72 -18.78
N LYS A 160 3.51 1.99 -18.90
CA LYS A 160 4.51 0.94 -19.23
C LYS A 160 4.60 -0.15 -18.16
N ILE A 161 4.32 0.17 -16.89
CA ILE A 161 4.29 -0.83 -15.80
C ILE A 161 3.13 -1.82 -16.05
N TRP A 162 1.93 -1.32 -16.35
CA TRP A 162 0.81 -2.16 -16.74
C TRP A 162 1.14 -3.04 -17.96
N THR A 163 1.72 -2.45 -19.00
CA THR A 163 2.14 -3.20 -20.20
C THR A 163 3.15 -4.31 -19.86
N HIS A 164 4.08 -4.06 -18.94
CA HIS A 164 5.05 -5.07 -18.49
C HIS A 164 4.34 -6.25 -17.81
N PHE A 165 3.36 -5.99 -16.96
CA PHE A 165 2.62 -7.05 -16.26
C PHE A 165 1.71 -7.85 -17.17
N GLU A 166 1.05 -7.20 -18.13
CA GLU A 166 0.19 -7.88 -19.11
C GLU A 166 1.01 -8.72 -20.10
N SER A 167 2.13 -8.20 -20.59
CA SER A 167 3.00 -8.92 -21.55
C SER A 167 3.83 -10.04 -20.92
N GLY A 168 4.16 -9.94 -19.63
CA GLY A 168 4.94 -10.94 -18.90
C GLY A 168 4.25 -12.31 -18.78
N GLY A 169 2.96 -12.43 -19.10
CA GLY A 169 2.21 -13.69 -19.12
C GLY A 169 2.53 -14.61 -20.32
N ASN A 170 3.23 -14.13 -21.35
CA ASN A 170 3.51 -14.92 -22.55
C ASN A 170 4.84 -15.72 -22.51
N ASN A 171 5.66 -15.57 -21.46
CA ASN A 171 6.97 -16.22 -21.37
C ASN A 171 7.02 -17.39 -20.37
N SER A 172 5.87 -17.90 -19.93
CA SER A 172 5.75 -19.09 -19.09
C SER A 172 4.96 -20.21 -19.78
N GLN A 173 5.39 -20.59 -20.98
CA GLN A 173 5.10 -21.89 -21.60
C GLN A 173 6.40 -22.63 -21.90
#